data_AF-A0A933CHV9-F1
#
_entry.id   AF-A0A933CHV9-F1
#
_cell.length_a   1.000
_cell.length_b   1.000
_cell.length_c   1.000
_cell.angle_alpha   90.00
_cell.angle_beta   90.00
_cell.angle_gamma   90.00
#
_symmetry.space_group_name_H-M   'P 1'
#
loop_
_entity.id
_entity.type
_entity.pdbx_description
1 polymer ?
#
loop_
_entity_poly.entity_id
_entity_poly.type
_entity_poly.pdbx_seq_one_letter_code
_entity_poly.pdbx_strand_id
1 'polypeptide(L)'
;MTIPSTRQRRKDCGVVLLLALVALLLISAVGAAILFMTATESSLVGYQRTTTRAHEGGLGGLEEGRSRLSTSDPNYFGGLTLTLLFPQRVGDVLYITNPGVGDNVQPWTPGNDFYDREYVTEWGAAIETIAACGGDPFAVAPAAPCGWAVPSDQAPMAAAGLVLPELPYKWVRITILTEQAANRDINGDGGALDPAIPVTWDSRTNRMNILVDPTAQVDREGDGIPAPLDTDLDGTVEREERLGRYVYRITTLSRVRSAVVGGAVQYAIRLVQYDVSSPFVNLDFPGAVSLIGLGSTCGQNMSPPAPPDGNAQGWGPTEAADSRGNDQAPGAAPNEGGPSIG
;
A
#
# COMPACT_ATOMS: atom_id res chain seq x y z
N MET A 1 17.44 9.67 93.70
CA MET A 1 17.93 9.58 92.30
C MET A 1 17.28 8.35 91.68
N THR A 2 16.12 8.53 91.06
CA THR A 2 15.25 7.47 90.55
C THR A 2 15.60 7.21 89.09
N ILE A 3 16.10 6.01 88.79
CA ILE A 3 16.52 5.61 87.44
C ILE A 3 15.27 5.26 86.63
N PRO A 4 14.98 5.93 85.50
CA PRO A 4 13.79 5.66 84.71
C PRO A 4 13.89 4.29 84.02
N SER A 5 12.83 3.48 84.15
CA SER A 5 12.76 2.12 83.65
C SER A 5 12.72 2.07 82.10
N THR A 6 13.73 1.46 81.50
CA THR A 6 13.92 1.32 80.03
C THR A 6 13.04 0.25 79.36
N ARG A 7 12.01 -0.28 80.04
CA ARG A 7 11.27 -1.47 79.58
C ARG A 7 10.17 -1.19 78.55
N GLN A 8 9.73 0.07 78.38
CA GLN A 8 8.65 0.43 77.45
C GLN A 8 9.11 0.48 75.97
N ARG A 9 10.40 0.75 75.70
CA ARG A 9 10.93 0.99 74.33
C ARG A 9 10.95 -0.25 73.41
N ARG A 10 10.74 -1.46 73.94
CA ARG A 10 10.82 -2.70 73.13
C ARG A 10 9.52 -3.05 72.40
N LYS A 11 8.37 -2.43 72.75
CA LYS A 11 7.08 -2.71 72.10
C LYS A 11 6.87 -1.93 70.79
N ASP A 12 7.55 -0.79 70.62
CA ASP A 12 7.38 0.06 69.42
C ASP A 12 8.25 -0.38 68.23
N CYS A 13 9.29 -1.19 68.47
CA CYS A 13 10.21 -1.64 67.42
C CYS A 13 9.53 -2.51 66.33
N GLY A 14 8.47 -3.25 66.66
CA GLY A 14 7.76 -4.09 65.69
C GLY A 14 6.94 -3.29 64.68
N VAL A 15 6.33 -2.18 65.11
CA VAL A 15 5.51 -1.32 64.24
C VAL A 15 6.38 -0.57 63.24
N VAL A 16 7.55 -0.09 63.68
CA VAL A 16 8.51 0.59 62.79
C VAL A 16 9.01 -0.37 61.70
N LEU A 17 9.27 -1.63 62.04
CA LEU A 17 9.67 -2.65 61.06
C LEU A 17 8.55 -2.89 60.03
N LEU A 18 7.30 -3.01 60.47
CA LEU A 18 6.16 -3.21 59.57
C LEU A 18 5.97 -2.02 58.63
N LEU A 19 6.05 -0.78 59.15
CA LEU A 19 5.98 0.42 58.33
C LEU A 19 7.13 0.49 57.31
N ALA A 20 8.35 0.12 57.71
CA ALA A 20 9.49 0.04 56.80
C ALA A 20 9.29 -1.01 55.70
N LEU A 21 8.73 -2.17 56.03
CA LEU A 21 8.45 -3.23 55.07
C LEU A 21 7.37 -2.81 54.07
N VAL A 22 6.28 -2.20 54.54
CA VAL A 22 5.22 -1.65 53.66
C VAL A 22 5.78 -0.56 52.75
N ALA A 23 6.61 0.35 53.27
CA ALA A 23 7.25 1.38 52.47
C ALA A 23 8.19 0.79 51.40
N LEU A 24 8.99 -0.21 51.75
CA LEU A 24 9.86 -0.92 50.79
C LEU A 24 9.05 -1.63 49.70
N LEU A 25 7.93 -2.27 50.07
CA LEU A 25 7.05 -2.93 49.12
C LEU A 25 6.44 -1.94 48.13
N LEU A 26 5.97 -0.77 48.61
CA LEU A 26 5.45 0.29 47.75
C LEU A 26 6.50 0.84 46.80
N ILE A 27 7.71 1.11 47.29
CA ILE A 27 8.82 1.59 46.43
C ILE A 27 9.18 0.54 45.38
N SER A 28 9.23 -0.74 45.75
CA SER A 28 9.49 -1.82 44.79
C SER A 28 8.39 -1.96 43.74
N ALA A 29 7.12 -1.82 44.13
CA ALA A 29 6.00 -1.89 43.20
C ALA A 29 6.04 -0.73 42.19
N VAL A 30 6.32 0.50 42.66
CA VAL A 30 6.50 1.66 41.79
C VAL A 30 7.71 1.49 40.86
N GLY A 31 8.84 0.99 41.39
CA GLY A 31 10.02 0.69 40.59
C GLY A 31 9.74 -0.31 39.48
N ALA A 32 9.03 -1.41 39.78
CA ALA A 32 8.61 -2.39 38.78
C ALA A 32 7.66 -1.78 37.73
N ALA A 33 6.67 -0.99 38.15
CA ALA A 33 5.72 -0.34 37.24
C ALA A 33 6.42 0.59 36.24
N ILE A 34 7.38 1.40 36.71
CA ILE A 34 8.17 2.28 35.84
C ILE A 34 8.99 1.46 34.83
N LEU A 35 9.64 0.39 35.28
CA LEU A 35 10.42 -0.48 34.39
C LEU A 35 9.57 -1.11 33.30
N PHE A 36 8.37 -1.61 33.63
CA PHE A 36 7.44 -2.16 32.64
C PHE A 36 6.99 -1.09 31.65
N MET A 37 6.66 0.12 32.12
CA MET A 37 6.26 1.23 31.26
C MET A 37 7.38 1.61 30.28
N THR A 38 8.62 1.76 30.75
CA THR A 38 9.78 2.06 29.89
C THR A 38 10.06 0.95 28.86
N ALA A 39 9.88 -0.32 29.24
CA ALA A 39 10.03 -1.43 28.30
C ALA A 39 8.97 -1.39 27.19
N THR A 40 7.71 -1.07 27.53
CA THR A 40 6.63 -0.94 26.55
C THR A 40 6.80 0.27 25.63
N GLU A 41 7.28 1.40 26.14
CA GLU A 41 7.57 2.57 25.31
C GLU A 41 8.70 2.29 24.31
N SER A 42 9.75 1.59 24.76
CA SER A 42 10.90 1.25 23.91
C SER A 42 10.50 0.30 22.76
N SER A 43 9.65 -0.70 23.04
CA SER A 43 9.15 -1.61 22.00
C SER A 43 8.23 -0.90 21.01
N LEU A 44 7.37 -0.01 21.51
CA LEU A 44 6.48 0.79 20.68
C LEU A 44 7.25 1.73 19.75
N VAL A 45 8.27 2.43 20.25
CA VAL A 45 9.12 3.32 19.43
C VAL A 45 9.87 2.53 18.36
N GLY A 46 10.36 1.33 18.68
CA GLY A 46 10.99 0.44 17.72
C GLY A 46 10.03 0.04 16.59
N TYR A 47 8.80 -0.34 16.96
CA TYR A 47 7.75 -0.67 15.99
C TYR A 47 7.41 0.53 15.10
N GLN A 48 7.13 1.70 15.69
CA GLN A 48 6.80 2.92 14.96
C GLN A 48 7.89 3.25 13.93
N ARG A 49 9.17 3.28 14.34
CA ARG A 49 10.30 3.55 13.43
C ARG A 49 10.36 2.57 12.26
N THR A 50 10.20 1.28 12.51
CA THR A 50 10.23 0.27 11.44
C THR A 50 9.03 0.42 10.51
N THR A 51 7.84 0.70 11.04
CA THR A 51 6.65 0.93 10.20
C THR A 51 6.75 2.19 9.36
N THR A 52 7.30 3.29 9.91
CA THR A 52 7.58 4.51 9.13
C THR A 52 8.58 4.21 8.03
N ARG A 53 9.68 3.49 8.32
CA ARG A 53 10.65 3.10 7.27
C ARG A 53 10.02 2.26 6.16
N ALA A 54 9.12 1.35 6.50
CA ALA A 54 8.39 0.57 5.49
C ALA A 54 7.42 1.44 4.69
N HIS A 55 6.77 2.41 5.33
CA HIS A 55 5.89 3.36 4.63
C HIS A 55 6.68 4.25 3.66
N GLU A 56 7.76 4.89 4.12
CA GLU A 56 8.64 5.71 3.28
C GLU A 56 9.30 4.90 2.17
N GLY A 57 9.65 3.63 2.44
CA GLY A 57 10.11 2.71 1.41
C GLY A 57 9.08 2.48 0.33
N GLY A 58 7.82 2.25 0.73
CA GLY A 58 6.70 2.17 -0.20
C GLY A 58 6.55 3.45 -1.02
N LEU A 59 6.57 4.63 -0.40
CA LEU A 59 6.54 5.90 -1.14
C LEU A 59 7.68 6.01 -2.15
N GLY A 60 8.90 5.58 -1.80
CA GLY A 60 10.02 5.50 -2.74
C GLY A 60 9.76 4.58 -3.94
N GLY A 61 9.05 3.47 -3.74
CA GLY A 61 8.59 2.60 -4.82
C GLY A 61 7.54 3.25 -5.72
N LEU A 62 6.60 4.02 -5.14
CA LEU A 62 5.65 4.79 -5.92
C LEU A 62 6.35 5.85 -6.78
N GLU A 63 7.34 6.54 -6.23
CA GLU A 63 8.11 7.54 -6.96
C GLU A 63 8.92 6.91 -8.10
N GLU A 64 9.51 5.74 -7.90
CA GLU A 64 10.12 4.97 -8.99
C GLU A 64 9.10 4.65 -10.09
N GLY A 65 7.94 4.11 -9.71
CA GLY A 65 6.86 3.80 -10.63
C GLY A 65 6.46 5.02 -11.44
N ARG A 66 6.19 6.14 -10.76
CA ARG A 66 5.82 7.43 -11.34
C ARG A 66 6.90 8.00 -12.26
N SER A 67 8.17 7.91 -11.86
CA SER A 67 9.30 8.41 -12.64
C SER A 67 9.38 7.68 -13.98
N ARG A 68 9.22 6.34 -13.98
CA ARG A 68 9.17 5.52 -15.20
C ARG A 68 7.94 5.74 -16.08
N LEU A 69 6.90 6.42 -15.58
CA LEU A 69 5.79 6.89 -16.40
C LEU A 69 6.13 8.19 -17.15
N SER A 70 7.14 8.93 -16.70
CA SER A 70 7.56 10.17 -17.34
C SER A 70 8.51 9.90 -18.49
N THR A 71 8.23 10.45 -19.67
CA THR A 71 9.13 10.37 -20.84
C THR A 71 10.46 11.10 -20.62
N SER A 72 10.58 11.89 -19.56
CA SER A 72 11.83 12.54 -19.16
C SER A 72 12.80 11.61 -18.42
N ASP A 73 12.31 10.45 -17.95
CA ASP A 73 13.13 9.48 -17.24
C ASP A 73 13.98 8.66 -18.23
N PRO A 74 15.31 8.53 -18.04
CA PRO A 74 16.16 7.70 -18.89
C PRO A 74 15.75 6.22 -18.97
N ASN A 75 15.09 5.71 -17.93
CA ASN A 75 14.59 4.34 -17.79
C ASN A 75 13.05 4.29 -17.90
N TYR A 76 12.46 5.29 -18.55
CA TYR A 76 11.06 5.30 -18.95
C TYR A 76 10.66 3.98 -19.64
N PHE A 77 9.44 3.53 -19.38
CA PHE A 77 8.91 2.26 -19.87
C PHE A 77 8.88 2.10 -21.40
N GLY A 78 8.94 3.18 -22.18
CA GLY A 78 9.06 3.10 -23.64
C GLY A 78 10.48 2.97 -24.17
N GLY A 79 11.49 3.04 -23.30
CA GLY A 79 12.91 3.06 -23.68
C GLY A 79 13.23 4.09 -24.77
N LEU A 80 14.25 3.78 -25.59
CA LEU A 80 14.58 4.57 -26.79
C LEU A 80 13.65 4.29 -27.98
N THR A 81 12.86 3.21 -27.93
CA THR A 81 12.01 2.75 -29.04
C THR A 81 10.62 3.37 -29.00
N LEU A 82 10.29 4.18 -27.99
CA LEU A 82 8.99 4.83 -27.76
C LEU A 82 7.79 3.86 -27.70
N THR A 83 8.05 2.55 -27.70
CA THR A 83 6.99 1.53 -27.66
C THR A 83 6.62 1.29 -26.21
N LEU A 84 5.43 1.74 -25.86
CA LEU A 84 4.92 1.80 -24.49
C LEU A 84 4.70 0.43 -23.84
N LEU A 85 5.50 0.11 -22.80
CA LEU A 85 5.30 -1.06 -21.92
C LEU A 85 4.17 -0.86 -20.90
N PHE A 86 3.02 -0.34 -21.30
CA PHE A 86 1.90 -0.17 -20.36
C PHE A 86 0.95 -1.36 -20.44
N PRO A 87 0.35 -1.80 -19.31
CA PRO A 87 -0.79 -2.70 -19.34
C PRO A 87 -1.83 -2.21 -20.36
N GLN A 88 -2.16 -3.03 -21.36
CA GLN A 88 -3.10 -2.65 -22.43
C GLN A 88 -4.48 -3.26 -22.20
N ARG A 89 -4.57 -4.32 -21.40
CA ARG A 89 -5.81 -5.01 -21.09
C ARG A 89 -6.06 -5.05 -19.60
N VAL A 90 -7.33 -5.18 -19.29
CA VAL A 90 -7.81 -5.44 -17.95
C VAL A 90 -7.21 -6.78 -17.45
N GLY A 91 -6.56 -6.74 -16.29
CA GLY A 91 -5.79 -7.85 -15.73
C GLY A 91 -4.32 -7.94 -16.21
N ASP A 92 -3.88 -7.11 -17.16
CA ASP A 92 -2.45 -7.03 -17.46
C ASP A 92 -1.70 -6.35 -16.31
N VAL A 93 -0.48 -6.82 -16.05
CA VAL A 93 0.34 -6.38 -14.92
C VAL A 93 1.76 -6.06 -15.36
N LEU A 94 2.28 -4.94 -14.90
CA LEU A 94 3.70 -4.63 -15.00
C LEU A 94 4.30 -4.49 -13.60
N TYR A 95 5.34 -5.27 -13.33
CA TYR A 95 6.12 -5.19 -12.11
C TYR A 95 7.45 -4.47 -12.33
N ILE A 96 7.82 -3.60 -11.38
CA ILE A 96 9.20 -3.17 -11.15
C ILE A 96 9.70 -3.94 -9.93
N THR A 97 10.76 -4.73 -10.07
CA THR A 97 11.31 -5.52 -8.95
C THR A 97 12.60 -4.90 -8.42
N ASN A 98 12.71 -4.77 -7.10
CA ASN A 98 13.89 -4.29 -6.39
C ASN A 98 14.41 -5.38 -5.43
N PRO A 99 15.11 -6.40 -5.95
CA PRO A 99 15.70 -7.43 -5.10
C PRO A 99 16.90 -6.87 -4.35
N GLY A 100 16.91 -7.05 -3.02
CA GLY A 100 18.11 -6.87 -2.21
C GLY A 100 19.05 -8.07 -2.32
N VAL A 101 20.22 -7.99 -1.69
CA VAL A 101 21.19 -9.10 -1.67
C VAL A 101 20.57 -10.34 -1.01
N GLY A 102 20.42 -11.42 -1.78
CA GLY A 102 19.85 -12.69 -1.33
C GLY A 102 18.32 -12.76 -1.37
N ASP A 103 17.63 -11.70 -1.79
CA ASP A 103 16.18 -11.74 -2.02
C ASP A 103 15.86 -12.36 -3.38
N ASN A 104 14.88 -13.25 -3.43
CA ASN A 104 14.27 -13.75 -4.66
C ASN A 104 12.86 -13.14 -4.81
N VAL A 105 12.79 -11.91 -5.34
CA VAL A 105 11.52 -11.18 -5.47
C VAL A 105 10.75 -11.69 -6.69
N GLN A 106 9.70 -12.47 -6.44
CA GLN A 106 8.81 -13.02 -7.49
C GLN A 106 7.33 -12.83 -7.10
N PRO A 107 6.76 -11.62 -7.32
CA PRO A 107 5.39 -11.28 -6.92
C PRO A 107 4.31 -12.17 -7.53
N TRP A 108 4.59 -12.78 -8.69
CA TRP A 108 3.68 -13.66 -9.43
C TRP A 108 3.75 -15.14 -9.00
N THR A 109 4.66 -15.54 -8.12
CA THR A 109 4.84 -16.95 -7.73
C THR A 109 4.16 -17.23 -6.40
N PRO A 110 3.05 -18.01 -6.35
CA PRO A 110 2.42 -18.40 -5.09
C PRO A 110 3.42 -19.09 -4.15
N GLY A 111 3.41 -18.71 -2.87
CA GLY A 111 4.35 -19.22 -1.87
C GLY A 111 5.69 -18.46 -1.80
N ASN A 112 5.95 -17.51 -2.71
CA ASN A 112 7.04 -16.57 -2.55
C ASN A 112 6.76 -15.59 -1.40
N ASP A 113 7.81 -15.22 -0.68
CA ASP A 113 7.81 -14.26 0.43
C ASP A 113 7.33 -12.85 0.03
N PHE A 114 7.41 -12.54 -1.25
CA PHE A 114 7.02 -11.27 -1.86
C PHE A 114 5.80 -11.42 -2.78
N TYR A 115 5.04 -12.52 -2.66
CA TYR A 115 3.86 -12.79 -3.48
C TYR A 115 2.80 -11.68 -3.34
N ASP A 116 2.27 -11.25 -4.47
CA ASP A 116 1.24 -10.20 -4.57
C ASP A 116 -0.15 -10.78 -4.30
N ARG A 117 -0.50 -10.84 -3.02
CA ARG A 117 -1.84 -11.28 -2.58
C ARG A 117 -2.92 -10.26 -2.92
N GLU A 118 -2.57 -8.99 -3.01
CA GLU A 118 -3.53 -7.92 -3.26
C GLU A 118 -4.11 -8.06 -4.67
N TYR A 119 -3.29 -8.47 -5.63
CA TYR A 119 -3.78 -8.76 -6.98
C TYR A 119 -4.89 -9.82 -6.98
N VAL A 120 -4.73 -10.91 -6.22
CA VAL A 120 -5.76 -11.97 -6.15
C VAL A 120 -7.06 -11.44 -5.54
N THR A 121 -6.97 -10.56 -4.55
CA THR A 121 -8.14 -9.90 -3.95
C THR A 121 -8.85 -9.00 -4.95
N GLU A 122 -8.10 -8.19 -5.70
CA GLU A 122 -8.63 -7.25 -6.70
C GLU A 122 -9.24 -7.97 -7.91
N TRP A 123 -8.66 -9.09 -8.35
CA TRP A 123 -8.96 -9.72 -9.65
C TRP A 123 -9.60 -11.11 -9.55
N GLY A 124 -9.72 -11.68 -8.35
CA GLY A 124 -10.29 -13.01 -8.12
C GLY A 124 -9.46 -14.18 -8.65
N ALA A 125 -8.32 -13.92 -9.30
CA ALA A 125 -7.41 -14.91 -9.85
C ALA A 125 -5.95 -14.54 -9.61
N ALA A 126 -5.10 -15.54 -9.49
CA ALA A 126 -3.65 -15.34 -9.48
C ALA A 126 -3.16 -14.95 -10.88
N ILE A 127 -2.09 -14.17 -10.92
CA ILE A 127 -1.37 -13.88 -12.16
C ILE A 127 -0.85 -15.22 -12.72
N GLU A 128 -1.24 -15.54 -13.95
CA GLU A 128 -0.62 -16.64 -14.69
C GLU A 128 0.86 -16.30 -14.86
N THR A 129 1.74 -17.27 -14.66
CA THR A 129 3.20 -17.03 -14.55
C THR A 129 3.71 -16.10 -15.65
N ILE A 130 4.58 -15.13 -15.31
CA ILE A 130 5.20 -14.20 -16.27
C ILE A 130 5.82 -14.93 -17.48
N ALA A 131 6.30 -16.16 -17.28
CA ALA A 131 6.84 -17.02 -18.34
C ALA A 131 5.83 -17.38 -19.45
N ALA A 132 4.52 -17.36 -19.19
CA ALA A 132 3.48 -17.62 -20.18
C ALA A 132 3.31 -16.46 -21.19
N CYS A 133 3.86 -15.28 -20.90
CA CYS A 133 3.67 -14.06 -21.68
C CYS A 133 4.55 -13.98 -22.94
N GLY A 134 5.13 -15.10 -23.39
CA GLY A 134 5.80 -15.18 -24.69
C GLY A 134 7.05 -14.31 -24.81
N GLY A 135 7.93 -14.29 -23.80
CA GLY A 135 9.34 -13.89 -23.93
C GLY A 135 9.67 -12.45 -24.29
N ASP A 136 8.69 -11.65 -24.70
CA ASP A 136 8.85 -10.24 -25.03
C ASP A 136 7.51 -9.50 -24.78
N PRO A 137 7.45 -8.53 -23.84
CA PRO A 137 6.27 -7.65 -23.71
C PRO A 137 5.89 -6.92 -25.00
N PHE A 138 6.79 -6.85 -25.98
CA PHE A 138 6.66 -6.05 -27.20
C PHE A 138 6.16 -6.83 -28.42
N ALA A 139 6.14 -8.18 -28.42
CA ALA A 139 6.04 -8.93 -29.68
C ALA A 139 4.60 -9.37 -30.05
N VAL A 140 3.75 -9.74 -29.09
CA VAL A 140 2.37 -10.19 -29.35
C VAL A 140 1.51 -9.92 -28.12
N ALA A 141 0.37 -9.24 -28.29
CA ALA A 141 -0.61 -9.11 -27.21
C ALA A 141 -1.13 -10.51 -26.84
N PRO A 142 -0.81 -11.04 -25.65
CA PRO A 142 -1.13 -12.41 -25.27
C PRO A 142 -2.65 -12.60 -25.19
N ALA A 143 -3.16 -13.81 -25.41
CA ALA A 143 -4.61 -14.08 -25.42
C ALA A 143 -5.26 -14.02 -24.01
N ALA A 144 -4.45 -14.01 -22.95
CA ALA A 144 -4.85 -13.99 -21.55
C ALA A 144 -4.15 -12.84 -20.81
N PRO A 145 -4.67 -12.40 -19.64
CA PRO A 145 -4.02 -11.40 -18.79
C PRO A 145 -2.58 -11.80 -18.49
N CYS A 146 -1.64 -10.88 -18.70
CA CYS A 146 -0.22 -11.20 -18.64
C CYS A 146 0.58 -10.28 -17.71
N GLY A 147 1.63 -10.84 -17.11
CA GLY A 147 2.53 -10.13 -16.22
C GLY A 147 3.90 -9.91 -16.86
N TRP A 148 4.46 -8.71 -16.72
CA TRP A 148 5.85 -8.41 -17.08
C TRP A 148 6.63 -7.92 -15.85
N ALA A 149 7.94 -8.10 -15.85
CA ALA A 149 8.80 -7.63 -14.77
C ALA A 149 10.04 -6.93 -15.33
N VAL A 150 10.32 -5.73 -14.85
CA VAL A 150 11.54 -4.98 -15.13
C VAL A 150 12.34 -4.78 -13.84
N PRO A 151 13.68 -4.73 -13.90
CA PRO A 151 14.48 -4.40 -12.73
C PRO A 151 14.31 -2.92 -12.35
N SER A 152 14.36 -2.65 -11.04
CA SER A 152 14.49 -1.31 -10.45
C SER A 152 15.80 -0.63 -10.87
N ASP A 153 15.82 0.70 -10.89
CA ASP A 153 17.03 1.49 -11.18
C ASP A 153 18.02 1.45 -10.01
N GLN A 154 17.55 0.99 -8.85
CA GLN A 154 18.37 0.68 -7.68
C GLN A 154 19.09 -0.68 -7.82
N ALA A 155 18.58 -1.60 -8.65
CA ALA A 155 19.15 -2.95 -8.78
C ALA A 155 20.58 -2.97 -9.37
N PRO A 156 20.92 -2.18 -10.41
CA PRO A 156 22.30 -2.06 -10.90
C PRO A 156 23.28 -1.53 -9.86
N MET A 157 22.81 -0.67 -8.95
CA MET A 157 23.68 -0.08 -7.91
C MET A 157 24.09 -1.10 -6.85
N ALA A 158 23.18 -2.01 -6.48
CA ALA A 158 23.50 -3.14 -5.61
C ALA A 158 24.52 -4.09 -6.27
N ALA A 159 24.38 -4.36 -7.59
CA ALA A 159 25.32 -5.19 -8.35
C ALA A 159 26.72 -4.56 -8.48
N ALA A 160 26.82 -3.23 -8.46
CA ALA A 160 28.08 -2.49 -8.50
C ALA A 160 28.80 -2.44 -7.13
N GLY A 161 28.25 -3.06 -6.07
CA GLY A 161 28.83 -3.03 -4.73
C GLY A 161 28.77 -1.65 -4.05
N LEU A 162 28.05 -0.69 -4.65
CA LEU A 162 27.80 0.61 -4.05
C LEU A 162 26.65 0.46 -3.05
N VAL A 163 27.01 0.47 -1.76
CA VAL A 163 26.05 0.43 -0.66
C VAL A 163 25.40 1.81 -0.51
N LEU A 164 24.54 2.18 -1.45
CA LEU A 164 23.54 3.20 -1.15
C LEU A 164 22.49 2.59 -0.21
N PRO A 165 21.83 3.40 0.63
CA PRO A 165 20.68 2.92 1.39
C PRO A 165 19.61 2.44 0.40
N GLU A 166 19.48 1.13 0.22
CA GLU A 166 18.41 0.54 -0.59
C GLU A 166 17.07 1.02 -0.03
N LEU A 167 16.27 1.69 -0.87
CA LEU A 167 14.88 1.99 -0.52
C LEU A 167 14.17 0.66 -0.28
N PRO A 168 13.54 0.44 0.89
CA PRO A 168 13.09 -0.89 1.27
C PRO A 168 11.78 -1.34 0.57
N TYR A 169 11.45 -0.81 -0.60
CA TYR A 169 10.43 -1.42 -1.46
C TYR A 169 11.02 -2.65 -2.16
N LYS A 170 10.17 -3.64 -2.41
CA LYS A 170 10.57 -4.90 -3.06
C LYS A 170 9.97 -5.02 -4.43
N TRP A 171 8.75 -4.55 -4.61
CA TRP A 171 8.18 -4.42 -5.94
C TRP A 171 7.19 -3.27 -6.03
N VAL A 172 6.93 -2.87 -7.27
CA VAL A 172 5.87 -1.95 -7.69
C VAL A 172 5.07 -2.67 -8.75
N ARG A 173 3.75 -2.65 -8.66
CA ARG A 173 2.78 -3.18 -9.61
C ARG A 173 2.09 -2.00 -10.29
N ILE A 174 1.95 -2.07 -11.60
CA ILE A 174 1.15 -1.14 -12.40
C ILE A 174 0.10 -1.97 -13.14
N THR A 175 -1.17 -1.61 -12.95
CA THR A 175 -2.34 -2.29 -13.55
C THR A 175 -3.36 -1.26 -14.00
N ILE A 176 -4.22 -1.62 -14.96
CA ILE A 176 -5.40 -0.79 -15.26
C ILE A 176 -6.37 -0.84 -14.06
N LEU A 177 -6.95 0.30 -13.71
CA LEU A 177 -7.95 0.41 -12.65
C LEU A 177 -9.31 -0.05 -13.18
N THR A 178 -10.03 -0.84 -12.38
CA THR A 178 -11.43 -1.26 -12.59
C THR A 178 -12.24 -0.90 -11.35
N GLU A 179 -13.55 -1.00 -11.39
CA GLU A 179 -14.37 -0.79 -10.18
C GLU A 179 -14.09 -1.82 -9.10
N GLN A 180 -13.91 -3.09 -9.50
CA GLN A 180 -13.58 -4.14 -8.55
C GLN A 180 -12.23 -3.86 -7.88
N ALA A 181 -11.21 -3.47 -8.65
CA ALA A 181 -9.93 -3.07 -8.09
C ALA A 181 -10.10 -1.82 -7.20
N ALA A 182 -10.85 -0.81 -7.64
CA ALA A 182 -11.15 0.40 -6.86
C ALA A 182 -12.00 0.14 -5.61
N ASN A 183 -12.63 -1.03 -5.51
CA ASN A 183 -13.68 -1.36 -4.56
C ASN A 183 -14.76 -0.26 -4.46
N ARG A 184 -15.15 0.28 -5.62
CA ARG A 184 -16.06 1.42 -5.70
C ARG A 184 -16.87 1.37 -6.99
N ASP A 185 -18.18 1.51 -6.83
CA ASP A 185 -19.12 1.78 -7.91
C ASP A 185 -18.89 3.23 -8.40
N ILE A 186 -18.22 3.35 -9.54
CA ILE A 186 -17.82 4.62 -10.17
C ILE A 186 -18.91 5.08 -11.13
N ASN A 187 -19.58 4.16 -11.82
CA ASN A 187 -20.65 4.51 -12.76
C ASN A 187 -21.99 4.83 -12.05
N GLY A 188 -22.13 4.43 -10.78
CA GLY A 188 -23.28 4.68 -9.92
C GLY A 188 -24.54 3.88 -10.30
N ASP A 189 -24.37 2.74 -10.96
CA ASP A 189 -25.49 1.91 -11.41
C ASP A 189 -26.11 1.05 -10.28
N GLY A 190 -25.48 1.02 -9.10
CA GLY A 190 -25.92 0.25 -7.95
C GLY A 190 -25.82 -1.27 -8.15
N GLY A 191 -25.09 -1.70 -9.18
CA GLY A 191 -24.84 -3.09 -9.54
C GLY A 191 -23.69 -3.71 -8.77
N ALA A 192 -23.22 -4.87 -9.27
CA ALA A 192 -21.98 -5.46 -8.80
C ALA A 192 -20.80 -4.70 -9.44
N LEU A 193 -19.73 -4.49 -8.69
CA LEU A 193 -18.53 -3.81 -9.19
C LEU A 193 -18.01 -4.50 -10.44
N ASP A 194 -17.75 -3.72 -11.50
CA ASP A 194 -17.25 -4.22 -12.78
C ASP A 194 -15.76 -4.61 -12.72
N PRO A 195 -15.39 -5.91 -12.85
CA PRO A 195 -13.98 -6.31 -12.96
C PRO A 195 -13.42 -6.17 -14.36
N ALA A 196 -14.27 -6.16 -15.38
CA ALA A 196 -13.87 -6.31 -16.77
C ALA A 196 -13.76 -4.98 -17.50
N ILE A 197 -14.27 -3.89 -16.91
CA ILE A 197 -14.39 -2.60 -17.58
C ILE A 197 -13.36 -1.62 -16.99
N PRO A 198 -12.47 -1.06 -17.82
CA PRO A 198 -11.45 -0.15 -17.34
C PRO A 198 -12.05 1.21 -16.96
N VAL A 199 -11.57 1.77 -15.85
CA VAL A 199 -11.85 3.13 -15.43
C VAL A 199 -11.05 4.09 -16.31
N THR A 200 -11.73 5.14 -16.74
CA THR A 200 -11.15 6.23 -17.51
C THR A 200 -11.26 7.55 -16.77
N TRP A 201 -10.39 8.48 -17.11
CA TRP A 201 -10.42 9.85 -16.63
C TRP A 201 -10.98 10.77 -17.70
N ASP A 202 -12.01 11.54 -17.33
CA ASP A 202 -12.54 12.63 -18.14
C ASP A 202 -11.96 13.96 -17.66
N SER A 203 -11.07 14.54 -18.46
CA SER A 203 -10.40 15.80 -18.17
C SER A 203 -11.34 17.01 -18.14
N ARG A 204 -12.47 16.94 -18.84
CA ARG A 204 -13.43 18.06 -18.91
C ARG A 204 -14.27 18.13 -17.64
N THR A 205 -14.71 16.98 -17.15
CA THR A 205 -15.50 16.91 -15.91
C THR A 205 -14.63 16.75 -14.67
N ASN A 206 -13.33 16.48 -14.84
CA ASN A 206 -12.38 16.19 -13.77
C ASN A 206 -12.88 15.04 -12.88
N ARG A 207 -13.41 13.98 -13.51
CA ARG A 207 -14.03 12.83 -12.87
C ARG A 207 -13.56 11.53 -13.50
N MET A 208 -13.53 10.47 -12.68
CA MET A 208 -13.43 9.11 -13.17
C MET A 208 -14.77 8.71 -13.81
N ASN A 209 -14.70 7.97 -14.91
CA ASN A 209 -15.85 7.46 -15.63
C ASN A 209 -15.55 6.05 -16.16
N ILE A 210 -16.57 5.30 -16.53
CA ILE A 210 -16.44 3.98 -17.13
C ILE A 210 -16.84 4.07 -18.59
N LEU A 211 -16.03 3.49 -19.46
CA LEU A 211 -16.41 3.28 -20.85
C LEU A 211 -17.43 2.14 -20.89
N VAL A 212 -18.72 2.49 -20.89
CA VAL A 212 -19.85 1.55 -20.93
C VAL A 212 -19.80 0.65 -22.19
N ASP A 213 -19.01 1.03 -23.21
CA ASP A 213 -18.67 0.18 -24.35
C ASP A 213 -17.32 0.61 -24.96
N PRO A 214 -16.22 -0.17 -24.80
CA PRO A 214 -14.92 0.14 -25.40
C PRO A 214 -14.90 -0.06 -26.93
N THR A 215 -15.89 -0.77 -27.49
CA THR A 215 -16.09 -0.94 -28.94
C THR A 215 -16.98 0.13 -29.56
N ALA A 216 -17.80 0.80 -28.75
CA ALA A 216 -18.23 2.16 -29.05
C ALA A 216 -17.03 3.11 -28.84
N GLN A 217 -16.02 2.95 -29.69
CA GLN A 217 -15.35 4.11 -30.26
C GLN A 217 -16.50 4.93 -30.83
N VAL A 218 -17.06 5.82 -30.01
CA VAL A 218 -18.09 6.75 -30.45
C VAL A 218 -17.39 7.49 -31.57
N ASP A 219 -17.72 7.14 -32.80
CA ASP A 219 -17.16 7.83 -33.94
C ASP A 219 -17.47 9.31 -33.70
N ARG A 220 -16.39 10.08 -33.76
CA ARG A 220 -16.25 11.45 -33.31
C ARG A 220 -17.29 12.37 -33.97
N GLU A 221 -17.89 11.93 -35.07
CA GLU A 221 -18.74 12.73 -35.95
C GLU A 221 -20.11 12.09 -36.25
N GLY A 222 -20.32 10.82 -35.91
CA GLY A 222 -21.50 10.04 -36.30
C GLY A 222 -21.48 9.64 -37.78
N ASP A 223 -20.31 9.61 -38.42
CA ASP A 223 -20.13 9.32 -39.85
C ASP A 223 -19.90 7.82 -40.17
N GLY A 224 -19.75 6.98 -39.15
CA GLY A 224 -19.55 5.54 -39.26
C GLY A 224 -18.11 5.10 -39.59
N ILE A 225 -17.11 5.97 -39.49
CA ILE A 225 -15.71 5.61 -39.75
C ILE A 225 -15.03 5.09 -38.47
N PRO A 226 -14.47 3.86 -38.47
CA PRO A 226 -13.75 3.35 -37.32
C PRO A 226 -12.46 4.14 -37.07
N ALA A 227 -12.19 4.46 -35.80
CA ALA A 227 -11.12 5.34 -35.34
C ALA A 227 -9.67 5.08 -35.81
N PRO A 228 -9.23 3.89 -36.28
CA PRO A 228 -7.89 3.76 -36.83
C PRO A 228 -7.66 4.55 -38.14
N LEU A 229 -8.74 5.09 -38.74
CA LEU A 229 -8.74 5.80 -40.02
C LEU A 229 -9.00 7.32 -39.91
N ASP A 230 -9.23 7.83 -38.70
CA ASP A 230 -9.36 9.28 -38.49
C ASP A 230 -7.97 9.91 -38.34
N THR A 231 -7.41 10.28 -39.49
CA THR A 231 -6.07 10.88 -39.62
C THR A 231 -6.17 12.34 -40.04
N ASP A 232 -7.05 13.14 -39.44
CA ASP A 232 -6.99 14.60 -39.60
C ASP A 232 -5.71 15.13 -38.94
N LEU A 233 -4.62 15.01 -39.70
CA LEU A 233 -3.28 15.55 -39.48
C LEU A 233 -3.24 17.08 -39.39
N ASP A 234 -4.35 17.73 -39.07
CA ASP A 234 -4.52 19.19 -39.16
C ASP A 234 -3.95 19.92 -37.94
N GLY A 235 -3.70 19.22 -36.83
CA GLY A 235 -3.08 19.81 -35.64
C GLY A 235 -3.90 20.96 -35.04
N THR A 236 -5.17 21.10 -35.45
CA THR A 236 -6.09 22.11 -34.94
C THR A 236 -7.05 21.46 -33.97
N VAL A 237 -6.75 21.63 -32.67
CA VAL A 237 -7.61 21.23 -31.55
C VAL A 237 -8.82 22.18 -31.46
N GLU A 238 -9.64 22.26 -32.51
CA GLU A 238 -10.88 23.05 -32.52
C GLU A 238 -12.12 22.15 -32.40
N ARG A 239 -12.08 21.17 -31.48
CA ARG A 239 -13.15 20.80 -30.52
C ARG A 239 -12.75 19.54 -29.75
N GLU A 240 -12.82 19.65 -28.42
CA GLU A 240 -12.36 18.68 -27.41
C GLU A 240 -12.76 17.23 -27.69
N GLU A 241 -11.75 16.42 -27.98
CA GLU A 241 -11.84 14.97 -28.15
C GLU A 241 -12.09 14.28 -26.79
N ARG A 242 -13.19 13.52 -26.66
CA ARG A 242 -13.58 12.77 -25.46
C ARG A 242 -12.81 11.45 -25.35
N LEU A 243 -11.49 11.46 -25.44
CA LEU A 243 -10.70 10.26 -25.19
C LEU A 243 -10.58 10.06 -23.68
N GLY A 244 -11.49 9.26 -23.11
CA GLY A 244 -11.36 8.76 -21.74
C GLY A 244 -10.04 8.02 -21.59
N ARG A 245 -9.12 8.57 -20.80
CA ARG A 245 -7.78 7.99 -20.64
C ARG A 245 -7.80 6.93 -19.57
N TYR A 246 -7.17 5.78 -19.79
CA TYR A 246 -7.10 4.76 -18.74
C TYR A 246 -6.47 5.31 -17.46
N VAL A 247 -7.12 4.99 -16.36
CA VAL A 247 -6.56 5.17 -15.02
C VAL A 247 -5.79 3.90 -14.68
N TYR A 248 -4.56 4.07 -14.23
CA TYR A 248 -3.69 3.01 -13.77
C TYR A 248 -3.57 3.07 -12.25
N ARG A 249 -3.56 1.92 -11.61
CA ARG A 249 -3.21 1.75 -10.21
C ARG A 249 -1.74 1.36 -10.11
N ILE A 250 -0.99 2.14 -9.33
CA ILE A 250 0.36 1.81 -8.90
C ILE A 250 0.27 1.30 -7.46
N THR A 251 0.64 0.05 -7.24
CA THR A 251 0.72 -0.56 -5.90
C THR A 251 2.17 -0.90 -5.60
N THR A 252 2.64 -0.69 -4.38
CA THR A 252 4.00 -1.06 -4.01
C THR A 252 4.04 -1.77 -2.68
N LEU A 253 4.89 -2.79 -2.61
CA LEU A 253 5.19 -3.51 -1.39
C LEU A 253 6.54 -3.07 -0.85
N SER A 254 6.57 -2.63 0.40
CA SER A 254 7.78 -2.47 1.19
C SER A 254 7.86 -3.49 2.30
N ARG A 255 9.08 -3.98 2.52
CA ARG A 255 9.40 -4.95 3.56
C ARG A 255 10.68 -4.54 4.27
N VAL A 256 10.57 -4.21 5.55
CA VAL A 256 11.69 -3.84 6.42
C VAL A 256 11.84 -4.87 7.53
N ARG A 257 13.07 -5.32 7.80
CA ARG A 257 13.36 -6.18 8.95
C ARG A 257 13.12 -5.39 10.25
N SER A 258 12.28 -5.90 11.14
CA SER A 258 11.87 -5.24 12.39
C SER A 258 12.71 -5.69 13.60
N ALA A 259 12.62 -6.97 13.94
CA ALA A 259 13.24 -7.54 15.14
C ALA A 259 13.43 -9.06 14.98
N VAL A 260 14.20 -9.68 15.87
CA VAL A 260 14.24 -11.14 16.01
C VAL A 260 13.51 -11.50 17.30
N VAL A 261 12.43 -12.25 17.20
CA VAL A 261 11.63 -12.70 18.35
C VAL A 261 11.63 -14.21 18.35
N GLY A 262 12.16 -14.83 19.40
CA GLY A 262 12.24 -16.30 19.50
C GLY A 262 13.08 -16.96 18.41
N GLY A 263 14.07 -16.26 17.85
CA GLY A 263 14.90 -16.76 16.74
C GLY A 263 14.29 -16.55 15.34
N ALA A 264 13.03 -16.13 15.25
CA ALA A 264 12.39 -15.78 13.98
C ALA A 264 12.56 -14.28 13.67
N VAL A 265 12.93 -13.98 12.43
CA VAL A 265 13.01 -12.59 11.93
C VAL A 265 11.60 -12.09 11.63
N GLN A 266 11.19 -11.02 12.29
CA GLN A 266 9.96 -10.30 12.00
C GLN A 266 10.20 -9.20 10.99
N TYR A 267 9.19 -8.95 10.15
CA TYR A 267 9.21 -7.93 9.12
C TYR A 267 8.02 -6.98 9.29
N ALA A 268 8.27 -5.68 9.14
CA ALA A 268 7.21 -4.72 8.87
C ALA A 268 6.95 -4.71 7.37
N ILE A 269 5.71 -5.02 7.00
CA ILE A 269 5.27 -5.03 5.61
C ILE A 269 4.24 -3.92 5.43
N ARG A 270 4.38 -3.15 4.36
CA ARG A 270 3.44 -2.10 3.98
C ARG A 270 3.15 -2.17 2.50
N LEU A 271 1.86 -2.10 2.18
CA LEU A 271 1.37 -1.84 0.84
C LEU A 271 0.99 -0.36 0.76
N VAL A 272 1.40 0.31 -0.30
CA VAL A 272 0.97 1.68 -0.61
C VAL A 272 0.41 1.67 -2.02
N GLN A 273 -0.71 2.37 -2.23
CA GLN A 273 -1.39 2.42 -3.52
C GLN A 273 -1.62 3.87 -3.93
N TYR A 274 -1.61 4.11 -5.24
CA TYR A 274 -1.94 5.39 -5.84
C TYR A 274 -2.51 5.18 -7.25
N ASP A 275 -3.52 5.97 -7.62
CA ASP A 275 -4.18 5.91 -8.91
C ASP A 275 -3.77 7.11 -9.78
N VAL A 276 -3.32 6.86 -11.02
CA VAL A 276 -2.86 7.86 -11.99
C VAL A 276 -3.59 7.70 -13.31
N SER A 277 -4.15 8.77 -13.85
CA SER A 277 -4.55 8.78 -15.28
C SER A 277 -3.30 8.93 -16.13
N SER A 278 -3.10 8.08 -17.14
CA SER A 278 -1.95 8.24 -18.06
C SER A 278 -2.06 9.57 -18.84
N PRO A 279 -1.03 10.43 -18.79
CA PRO A 279 -0.88 11.53 -19.71
C PRO A 279 0.40 11.32 -20.51
N PHE A 280 0.34 11.18 -21.83
CA PHE A 280 1.52 11.65 -22.55
C PHE A 280 1.59 13.16 -22.37
N VAL A 281 2.61 13.57 -21.61
CA VAL A 281 3.17 14.92 -21.49
C VAL A 281 2.52 15.85 -20.44
N ASN A 282 3.37 16.17 -19.46
CA ASN A 282 3.27 17.22 -18.43
C ASN A 282 2.46 16.90 -17.15
N LEU A 283 3.14 16.24 -16.21
CA LEU A 283 2.70 16.09 -14.82
C LEU A 283 2.93 17.38 -14.00
N ASP A 284 2.47 18.53 -14.49
CA ASP A 284 2.33 19.76 -13.67
C ASP A 284 1.11 19.66 -12.72
N PHE A 285 0.84 18.45 -12.19
CA PHE A 285 -0.18 18.26 -11.16
C PHE A 285 0.45 18.41 -9.78
N PRO A 286 0.02 19.37 -8.94
CA PRO A 286 0.26 19.27 -7.51
C PRO A 286 -0.51 18.04 -7.02
N GLY A 287 0.21 17.11 -6.39
CA GLY A 287 -0.20 15.72 -6.20
C GLY A 287 -1.62 15.52 -5.69
N ALA A 288 -2.41 14.76 -6.45
CA ALA A 288 -3.60 14.12 -5.90
C ALA A 288 -3.17 12.81 -5.24
N VAL A 289 -2.43 12.86 -4.13
CA VAL A 289 -2.24 11.68 -3.28
C VAL A 289 -3.61 11.26 -2.76
N SER A 290 -4.28 10.35 -3.46
CA SER A 290 -5.36 9.59 -2.83
C SER A 290 -4.71 8.48 -2.03
N LEU A 291 -4.34 8.80 -0.79
CA LEU A 291 -4.17 7.79 0.26
C LEU A 291 -5.56 7.16 0.45
N ILE A 292 -5.90 6.17 -0.37
CA ILE A 292 -6.98 5.24 -0.01
C ILE A 292 -6.53 4.61 1.31
N GLY A 293 -7.36 4.83 2.34
CA GLY A 293 -6.91 5.03 3.70
C GLY A 293 -6.19 3.85 4.35
N LEU A 294 -5.63 4.15 5.52
CA LEU A 294 -5.12 3.23 6.56
C LEU A 294 -6.13 2.15 7.04
N GLY A 295 -7.18 1.85 6.26
CA GLY A 295 -8.34 1.04 6.63
C GLY A 295 -8.31 -0.41 6.16
N SER A 296 -7.58 -0.77 5.09
CA SER A 296 -7.30 -2.19 4.85
C SER A 296 -6.12 -2.57 5.73
N THR A 297 -6.43 -3.08 6.91
CA THR A 297 -5.53 -4.01 7.58
C THR A 297 -5.39 -5.23 6.68
N CYS A 298 -4.58 -5.15 5.62
CA CYS A 298 -4.02 -6.33 4.97
C CYS A 298 -3.37 -7.10 6.12
N GLY A 299 -3.99 -8.22 6.50
CA GLY A 299 -3.86 -8.80 7.82
C GLY A 299 -2.41 -8.90 8.30
N GLN A 300 -2.17 -8.59 9.57
CA GLN A 300 -0.92 -8.95 10.25
C GLN A 300 -0.69 -10.47 10.33
N ASN A 301 -1.53 -11.28 9.71
CA ASN A 301 -1.39 -12.73 9.60
C ASN A 301 -0.48 -13.14 8.43
N MET A 302 0.66 -12.46 8.24
CA MET A 302 1.84 -13.15 7.74
C MET A 302 2.50 -13.84 8.94
N SER A 303 1.80 -14.79 9.55
CA SER A 303 2.48 -15.78 10.36
C SER A 303 3.39 -16.57 9.41
N PRO A 304 4.67 -16.79 9.75
CA PRO A 304 5.49 -17.74 9.01
C PRO A 304 4.74 -19.08 8.92
N PRO A 305 4.96 -19.90 7.88
CA PRO A 305 4.40 -21.25 7.82
C PRO A 305 4.66 -21.93 9.15
N ALA A 306 3.58 -22.41 9.79
CA ALA A 306 3.66 -23.03 11.10
C ALA A 306 4.76 -24.09 11.08
N PRO A 307 5.74 -24.05 12.01
CA PRO A 307 6.63 -25.18 12.16
C PRO A 307 5.77 -26.42 12.43
N PRO A 308 6.13 -27.59 11.88
CA PRO A 308 5.39 -28.81 12.15
C PRO A 308 5.46 -29.09 13.65
N ASP A 309 4.29 -28.96 14.27
CA ASP A 309 3.82 -29.52 15.54
C ASP A 309 4.74 -29.38 16.77
N GLY A 310 4.28 -28.59 17.76
CA GLY A 310 4.83 -28.68 19.11
C GLY A 310 4.47 -27.54 20.06
N ASN A 311 3.20 -27.44 20.46
CA ASN A 311 2.72 -26.82 21.71
C ASN A 311 3.37 -25.51 22.18
N ALA A 312 2.68 -24.39 21.96
CA ALA A 312 2.76 -23.23 22.84
C ALA A 312 1.37 -22.58 22.98
N GLN A 313 0.68 -22.92 24.07
CA GLN A 313 -0.40 -22.09 24.60
C GLN A 313 0.22 -20.81 25.16
N GLY A 314 -0.10 -19.67 24.56
CA GLY A 314 0.37 -18.34 24.98
C GLY A 314 -0.76 -17.33 24.91
N TRP A 315 -1.10 -16.78 26.06
CA TRP A 315 -2.23 -15.91 26.33
C TRP A 315 -2.14 -14.56 25.61
N GLY A 316 -3.27 -14.11 25.04
CA GLY A 316 -3.49 -12.74 24.58
C GLY A 316 -5.00 -12.48 24.45
N PRO A 317 -5.51 -11.29 24.85
CA PRO A 317 -6.94 -10.99 24.82
C PRO A 317 -7.43 -10.91 23.37
N THR A 318 -8.42 -11.74 23.05
CA THR A 318 -9.17 -11.71 21.80
C THR A 318 -10.36 -10.77 21.98
N GLU A 319 -10.18 -9.51 21.60
CA GLU A 319 -11.32 -8.65 21.27
C GLU A 319 -11.39 -8.54 19.74
N ALA A 320 -12.13 -9.49 19.17
CA ALA A 320 -12.68 -9.38 17.84
C ALA A 320 -13.87 -8.41 17.90
N ALA A 321 -13.64 -7.15 17.53
CA ALA A 321 -14.72 -6.22 17.25
C ALA A 321 -15.23 -6.46 15.83
N ASP A 322 -16.47 -6.92 15.76
CA ASP A 322 -17.36 -7.02 14.62
C ASP A 322 -17.41 -5.69 13.84
N SER A 323 -16.89 -5.66 12.61
CA SER A 323 -17.00 -4.51 11.69
C SER A 323 -18.11 -4.76 10.67
N ARG A 324 -19.34 -4.92 11.14
CA ARG A 324 -20.55 -4.63 10.36
C ARG A 324 -20.91 -3.17 10.56
N GLY A 325 -20.90 -2.41 9.46
CA GLY A 325 -21.07 -0.97 9.45
C GLY A 325 -22.30 -0.46 10.19
N ASN A 326 -22.08 0.58 11.00
CA ASN A 326 -23.07 1.62 11.28
C ASN A 326 -22.42 2.74 12.11
N ASP A 327 -21.51 3.52 11.50
CA ASP A 327 -21.15 4.84 12.02
C ASP A 327 -21.65 5.90 11.03
N GLN A 328 -22.97 6.11 11.05
CA GLN A 328 -23.54 7.37 10.62
C GLN A 328 -23.14 8.44 11.64
N ALA A 329 -22.49 9.50 11.15
CA ALA A 329 -22.18 10.67 11.95
C ALA A 329 -23.46 11.25 12.60
N PRO A 330 -23.45 11.61 13.89
CA PRO A 330 -24.61 12.20 14.54
C PRO A 330 -24.85 13.64 14.06
N GLY A 331 -26.07 13.85 13.55
CA GLY A 331 -26.81 15.09 13.29
C GLY A 331 -26.12 16.45 13.46
N ALA A 332 -25.88 17.13 12.34
CA ALA A 332 -25.87 18.58 12.29
C ALA A 332 -27.33 19.08 12.17
N ALA A 333 -27.79 19.82 13.18
CA ALA A 333 -29.08 20.50 13.17
C ALA A 333 -29.14 21.60 12.09
N PRO A 334 -30.32 21.89 11.53
CA PRO A 334 -30.50 22.95 10.53
C PRO A 334 -30.70 24.32 11.20
N ASN A 335 -30.31 25.36 10.47
CA ASN A 335 -30.52 26.80 10.74
C ASN A 335 -29.56 27.44 11.74
N GLU A 336 -28.67 28.33 11.27
CA GLU A 336 -28.71 29.76 11.58
C GLU A 336 -28.08 30.54 10.41
N GLY A 337 -28.82 31.53 9.90
CA GLY A 337 -28.39 32.42 8.84
C GLY A 337 -27.47 33.53 9.34
N GLY A 338 -26.59 34.01 8.46
CA GLY A 338 -25.75 35.18 8.66
C GLY A 338 -25.30 35.77 7.31
N PRO A 339 -25.06 37.08 7.22
CA PRO A 339 -25.55 37.90 6.11
C PRO A 339 -24.65 37.95 4.88
N SER A 340 -25.30 38.18 3.75
CA SER A 340 -24.71 38.63 2.49
C SER A 340 -23.95 39.95 2.68
N ILE A 341 -22.70 39.98 2.22
CA ILE A 341 -21.97 41.20 1.92
C ILE A 341 -21.74 41.18 0.40
N GLY A 342 -22.10 42.27 -0.26
CA GLY A 342 -22.06 42.42 -1.71
C GLY A 342 -20.69 42.66 -2.32
#